data_AF-A0A932Z8K5-F1
#
_entry.id   AF-A0A932Z8K5-F1
#
_cell.length_a   1.000
_cell.length_b   1.000
_cell.length_c   1.000
_cell.angle_alpha   90.00
_cell.angle_beta   90.00
_cell.angle_gamma   90.00
#
_symmetry.space_group_name_H-M   'P 1'
#
loop_
_entity.id
_entity.type
_entity.pdbx_description
1 polymer ?
#
loop_
_entity_poly.entity_id
_entity_poly.type
_entity_poly.pdbx_seq_one_letter_code
_entity_poly.pdbx_strand_id
1 'polypeptide(L)'
;MKREAMPTGAMKEFIRAETERILAACTRCGKCFEACPMTPYSPVLAGADPKAVVTGILALLREEGNNPEAIGWTSVCVRSGSCVPACPENVDPKMMMRIARMTASGGLGGEKRIAARHDRDYFDRVRAFAKLQLTEDEIKDWM
;
A
#
# COMPACT_ATOMS: atom_id res chain seq x y z
N MET A 1 4.05 -9.77 -25.77
CA MET A 1 2.72 -10.15 -25.26
C MET A 1 1.88 -8.90 -25.09
N LYS A 2 0.76 -8.77 -25.83
CA LYS A 2 -0.19 -7.67 -25.58
C LYS A 2 -0.79 -7.89 -24.20
N ARG A 3 -0.60 -6.95 -23.28
CA ARG A 3 -1.33 -6.96 -21.99
C ARG A 3 -2.80 -6.70 -22.32
N GLU A 4 -3.62 -7.73 -22.28
CA GLU A 4 -5.07 -7.55 -22.27
C GLU A 4 -5.43 -6.69 -21.06
N ALA A 5 -6.28 -5.68 -21.28
CA ALA A 5 -6.78 -4.83 -20.22
C ALA A 5 -7.55 -5.70 -19.22
N MET A 6 -7.10 -5.72 -17.96
CA MET A 6 -7.81 -6.44 -16.90
C MET A 6 -9.26 -5.93 -16.81
N PRO A 7 -10.28 -6.81 -16.84
CA PRO A 7 -11.66 -6.42 -16.59
C PRO A 7 -11.78 -5.72 -15.23
N THR A 8 -12.50 -4.62 -15.17
CA THR A 8 -12.62 -3.76 -13.98
C THR A 8 -13.13 -4.52 -12.74
N GLY A 9 -13.87 -5.61 -12.93
CA GLY A 9 -14.33 -6.51 -11.86
C GLY A 9 -13.24 -7.44 -11.31
N ALA A 10 -12.36 -7.96 -12.17
CA ALA A 10 -11.33 -8.92 -11.78
C ALA A 10 -10.35 -8.35 -10.74
N MET A 11 -10.03 -7.06 -10.84
CA MET A 11 -9.20 -6.38 -9.84
C MET A 11 -9.88 -6.32 -8.47
N LYS A 12 -11.18 -6.00 -8.42
CA LYS A 12 -11.94 -5.92 -7.15
C LYS A 12 -12.06 -7.30 -6.50
N GLU A 13 -12.35 -8.33 -7.29
CA GLU A 13 -12.42 -9.71 -6.82
C GLU A 13 -11.10 -10.19 -6.25
N PHE A 14 -9.99 -9.92 -6.95
CA PHE A 14 -8.66 -10.24 -6.47
C PHE A 14 -8.35 -9.55 -5.14
N ILE A 15 -8.62 -8.25 -5.02
CA ILE A 15 -8.40 -7.49 -3.78
C ILE A 15 -9.22 -8.09 -2.64
N ARG A 16 -10.49 -8.41 -2.87
CA ARG A 16 -11.34 -9.04 -1.86
C ARG A 16 -10.77 -10.39 -1.41
N ALA A 17 -10.43 -11.27 -2.36
CA ALA A 17 -9.90 -12.59 -2.05
C ALA A 17 -8.56 -12.51 -1.30
N GLU A 18 -7.68 -11.59 -1.70
CA GLU A 18 -6.40 -11.40 -1.04
C GLU A 18 -6.57 -10.79 0.36
N THR A 19 -7.51 -9.86 0.55
CA THR A 19 -7.87 -9.34 1.88
C THR A 19 -8.32 -10.47 2.80
N GLU A 20 -9.23 -11.35 2.36
CA GLU A 20 -9.69 -12.49 3.17
C GLU A 20 -8.55 -13.44 3.54
N ARG A 21 -7.67 -13.75 2.58
CA ARG A 21 -6.49 -14.59 2.82
C ARG A 21 -5.57 -13.96 3.87
N ILE A 22 -5.29 -12.66 3.77
CA ILE A 22 -4.48 -11.92 4.75
C ILE A 22 -5.13 -11.97 6.13
N LEU A 23 -6.43 -11.69 6.22
CA LEU A 23 -7.18 -11.64 7.47
C LEU A 23 -7.23 -13.00 8.17
N ALA A 24 -7.27 -14.10 7.40
CA ALA A 24 -7.26 -15.46 7.93
C ALA A 24 -5.88 -15.91 8.42
N ALA A 25 -4.80 -15.50 7.74
CA ALA A 25 -3.44 -15.95 8.04
C ALA A 25 -2.69 -15.07 9.06
N CYS A 26 -3.01 -13.78 9.16
CA CYS A 26 -2.23 -12.85 9.98
C CYS A 26 -2.39 -13.12 11.49
N THR A 27 -1.30 -13.49 12.15
CA THR A 27 -1.24 -13.69 13.62
C THR A 27 -1.06 -12.40 14.43
N ARG A 28 -1.03 -11.23 13.77
CA ARG A 28 -0.81 -9.91 14.39
C ARG A 28 0.52 -9.79 15.13
N CYS A 29 1.52 -10.60 14.76
CA CYS A 29 2.78 -10.71 15.49
C CYS A 29 3.65 -9.44 15.43
N GLY A 30 3.43 -8.52 14.49
CA GLY A 30 4.16 -7.24 14.41
C GLY A 30 5.49 -7.29 13.66
N LYS A 31 6.05 -8.47 13.35
CA LYS A 31 7.39 -8.60 12.72
C LYS A 31 7.55 -7.82 11.40
N CYS A 32 6.48 -7.72 10.61
CA CYS A 32 6.49 -6.95 9.37
C CYS A 32 6.59 -5.43 9.58
N PHE A 33 6.07 -4.94 10.72
CA PHE A 33 6.21 -3.55 11.15
C PHE A 33 7.62 -3.28 11.68
N GLU A 34 8.16 -4.17 12.50
CA GLU A 34 9.52 -4.08 13.04
C GLU A 34 10.58 -4.05 11.93
N ALA A 35 10.39 -4.84 10.87
CA ALA A 35 11.30 -4.88 9.73
C ALA A 35 11.15 -3.68 8.76
N CYS A 36 10.18 -2.79 8.97
CA CYS A 36 9.88 -1.72 8.04
C CYS A 36 10.85 -0.54 8.21
N PRO A 37 11.62 -0.15 7.17
CA PRO A 37 12.58 0.95 7.28
C PRO A 37 11.91 2.32 7.36
N MET A 38 10.58 2.40 7.13
CA MET A 38 9.86 3.67 7.07
C MET A 38 9.27 4.11 8.41
N THR A 39 9.23 3.22 9.42
CA THR A 39 8.64 3.56 10.72
C THR A 39 9.32 4.75 11.40
N PRO A 40 10.65 4.98 11.31
CA PRO A 40 11.29 6.13 11.95
C PRO A 40 10.91 7.49 11.32
N TYR A 41 10.40 7.49 10.08
CA TYR A 41 10.03 8.71 9.35
C TYR A 41 8.60 9.17 9.63
N SER A 42 7.92 8.54 10.59
CA SER A 42 6.55 8.88 10.98
C SER A 42 6.51 9.20 12.48
N PRO A 43 6.32 10.47 12.88
CA PRO A 43 6.27 10.84 14.29
C PRO A 43 5.19 10.09 15.08
N VAL A 44 4.06 9.78 14.46
CA VAL A 44 2.96 9.00 15.07
C VAL A 44 3.35 7.54 15.35
N LEU A 45 4.41 7.02 14.73
CA LEU A 45 4.90 5.66 14.96
C LEU A 45 5.99 5.57 16.03
N ALA A 46 6.44 6.70 16.58
CA ALA A 46 7.47 6.71 17.60
C ALA A 46 7.00 5.95 18.85
N GLY A 47 7.66 4.83 19.16
CA GLY A 47 7.29 3.98 20.30
C GLY A 47 5.98 3.19 20.13
N ALA A 48 5.42 3.14 18.92
CA ALA A 48 4.20 2.38 18.65
C ALA A 48 4.41 0.88 18.87
N ASP A 49 3.44 0.21 19.51
CA ASP A 49 3.44 -1.24 19.66
C ASP A 49 3.20 -1.93 18.31
N PRO A 50 4.16 -2.73 17.78
CA PRO A 50 4.02 -3.41 16.50
C PRO A 50 2.74 -4.24 16.37
N LYS A 51 2.27 -4.87 17.45
CA LYS A 51 1.06 -5.71 17.43
C LYS A 51 -0.20 -4.85 17.31
N ALA A 52 -0.28 -3.76 18.07
CA ALA A 52 -1.37 -2.80 17.96
C ALA A 52 -1.45 -2.18 16.56
N VAL A 53 -0.32 -1.77 15.97
CA VAL A 53 -0.32 -1.19 14.61
C VAL A 53 -0.81 -2.20 13.57
N VAL A 54 -0.30 -3.43 13.59
CA VAL A 54 -0.75 -4.47 12.65
C VAL A 54 -2.24 -4.79 12.85
N THR A 55 -2.72 -4.82 14.09
CA THR A 55 -4.15 -4.98 14.39
C THR A 55 -4.98 -3.85 13.78
N GLY A 56 -4.50 -2.61 13.89
CA GLY A 56 -5.11 -1.44 13.25
C GLY A 56 -5.12 -1.54 11.72
N ILE A 57 -4.07 -2.09 11.10
CA ILE A 57 -4.06 -2.36 9.64
C ILE A 57 -5.14 -3.38 9.27
N LEU A 58 -5.28 -4.48 10.02
CA LEU A 58 -6.32 -5.46 9.72
C LEU A 58 -7.73 -4.87 9.88
N ALA A 59 -7.96 -4.03 10.89
CA ALA A 59 -9.22 -3.30 11.04
C ALA A 59 -9.46 -2.31 9.88
N LEU A 60 -8.40 -1.65 9.39
CA LEU A 60 -8.47 -0.80 8.21
C LEU A 60 -8.83 -1.60 6.95
N LEU A 61 -8.30 -2.81 6.77
CA LEU A 61 -8.66 -3.69 5.64
C LEU A 61 -10.13 -4.12 5.66
N ARG A 62 -10.74 -4.20 6.85
CA ARG A 62 -12.19 -4.43 7.03
C ARG A 62 -13.02 -3.16 6.89
N GLU A 63 -12.38 -2.00 6.68
CA GLU A 63 -13.01 -0.68 6.69
C GLU A 63 -13.63 -0.28 8.06
N GLU A 64 -13.29 -0.99 9.14
CA GLU A 64 -13.84 -0.84 10.48
C GLU A 64 -12.95 0.04 11.41
N GLY A 65 -11.73 0.36 10.98
CA GLY A 65 -10.72 1.01 11.82
C GLY A 65 -10.18 2.33 11.29
N ASN A 66 -9.87 3.26 12.20
CA ASN A 66 -9.20 4.53 11.92
C ASN A 66 -8.05 4.79 12.91
N ASN A 67 -7.30 3.73 13.29
CA ASN A 67 -6.20 3.83 14.24
C ASN A 67 -5.09 4.76 13.68
N PRO A 68 -4.67 5.81 14.42
CA PRO A 68 -3.70 6.80 13.93
C PRO A 68 -2.36 6.20 13.51
N GLU A 69 -1.85 5.21 14.24
CA GLU A 69 -0.58 4.56 13.94
C GLU A 69 -0.68 3.70 12.66
N ALA A 70 -1.77 2.96 12.47
CA ALA A 70 -2.02 2.19 11.26
C ALA A 70 -2.14 3.10 10.03
N ILE A 71 -2.82 4.24 10.16
CA ILE A 71 -2.90 5.27 9.11
C ILE A 71 -1.52 5.87 8.86
N GLY A 72 -0.78 6.18 9.92
CA GLY A 72 0.60 6.66 9.88
C GLY A 72 1.49 5.73 9.09
N TRP A 73 1.47 4.43 9.39
CA TRP A 73 2.25 3.43 8.67
C TRP A 73 1.82 3.28 7.21
N THR A 74 0.51 3.31 6.95
CA THR A 74 -0.04 3.31 5.59
C THR A 74 0.42 4.53 4.78
N SER A 75 0.51 5.69 5.43
CA SER A 75 0.91 6.94 4.81
C SER A 75 2.39 6.97 4.43
N VAL A 76 3.27 6.36 5.23
CA VAL A 76 4.73 6.37 4.97
C VAL A 76 5.22 5.16 4.16
N CYS A 77 4.34 4.22 3.81
CA CYS A 77 4.72 3.05 3.03
C CYS A 77 5.23 3.41 1.62
N VAL A 78 6.50 3.10 1.34
CA VAL A 78 7.14 3.25 0.02
C VAL A 78 7.20 1.95 -0.78
N ARG A 79 6.62 0.86 -0.27
CA ARG A 79 6.67 -0.49 -0.86
C ARG A 79 8.08 -1.07 -0.97
N SER A 80 8.95 -0.82 0.02
CA SER A 80 10.34 -1.35 0.05
C SER A 80 10.41 -2.87 -0.04
N GLY A 81 9.41 -3.58 0.51
CA GLY A 81 9.37 -5.04 0.53
C GLY A 81 10.16 -5.69 1.68
N SER A 82 10.85 -4.92 2.52
CA SER A 82 11.61 -5.43 3.67
C SER A 82 10.77 -6.25 4.64
N CYS A 83 9.47 -5.98 4.70
CA CYS A 83 8.51 -6.69 5.53
C CYS A 83 8.13 -8.09 5.02
N VAL A 84 8.33 -8.39 3.73
CA VAL A 84 7.95 -9.67 3.11
C VAL A 84 8.69 -10.86 3.73
N PRO A 85 10.04 -10.90 3.78
CA PRO A 85 10.76 -12.02 4.39
C PRO A 85 10.59 -12.09 5.91
N ALA A 86 10.10 -11.02 6.57
CA ALA A 86 9.93 -10.98 8.01
C ALA A 86 8.62 -11.65 8.49
N CYS A 87 7.68 -11.94 7.60
CA CYS A 87 6.40 -12.54 7.98
C CYS A 87 6.53 -14.06 8.20
N PRO A 88 6.24 -14.58 9.41
CA PRO A 88 6.32 -16.02 9.66
C PRO A 88 5.14 -16.80 9.06
N GLU A 89 4.04 -16.13 8.73
CA GLU A 89 2.78 -16.75 8.28
C GLU A 89 2.63 -16.77 6.75
N ASN A 90 3.67 -16.39 6.00
CA ASN A 90 3.62 -16.26 4.54
C ASN A 90 2.48 -15.34 4.03
N VAL A 91 2.10 -14.35 4.84
CA VAL A 91 1.36 -13.18 4.35
C VAL A 91 2.35 -12.33 3.56
N ASP A 92 1.94 -11.73 2.44
CA ASP A 92 2.73 -10.69 1.76
C ASP A 92 2.37 -9.33 2.38
N PRO A 93 3.18 -8.79 3.31
CA PRO A 93 2.82 -7.56 4.00
C PRO A 93 3.00 -6.34 3.08
N LYS A 94 3.77 -6.45 1.99
CA LYS A 94 3.86 -5.39 0.97
C LYS A 94 2.54 -5.29 0.21
N MET A 95 1.93 -6.42 -0.14
CA MET A 95 0.58 -6.45 -0.73
C MET A 95 -0.48 -5.99 0.27
N MET A 96 -0.42 -6.45 1.53
CA MET A 96 -1.26 -5.97 2.62
C MET A 96 -1.26 -4.45 2.73
N MET A 97 -0.07 -3.82 2.76
CA MET A 97 0.05 -2.37 2.84
C MET A 97 -0.43 -1.65 1.56
N ARG A 98 -0.33 -2.29 0.39
CA ARG A 98 -0.92 -1.76 -0.85
C ARG A 98 -2.44 -1.68 -0.74
N ILE A 99 -3.10 -2.75 -0.27
CA ILE A 99 -4.54 -2.78 -0.09
C ILE A 99 -4.95 -1.78 1.00
N ALA A 100 -4.24 -1.74 2.13
CA ALA A 100 -4.47 -0.76 3.19
C ALA A 100 -4.42 0.69 2.66
N ARG A 101 -3.44 1.00 1.81
CA ARG A 101 -3.33 2.32 1.17
C ARG A 101 -4.46 2.62 0.19
N MET A 102 -4.91 1.65 -0.60
CA MET A 102 -6.07 1.81 -1.49
C MET A 102 -7.35 2.06 -0.68
N THR A 103 -7.50 1.36 0.43
CA THR A 103 -8.64 1.51 1.35
C THR A 103 -8.62 2.88 2.02
N ALA A 104 -7.50 3.25 2.63
CA ALA A 104 -7.35 4.54 3.30
C ALA A 104 -7.47 5.74 2.35
N SER A 105 -7.10 5.61 1.08
CA SER A 105 -7.27 6.70 0.11
C SER A 105 -8.68 6.82 -0.44
N GLY A 106 -9.62 5.94 -0.06
CA GLY A 106 -10.95 5.83 -0.66
C GLY A 106 -10.94 5.23 -2.08
N GLY A 107 -9.82 4.64 -2.52
CA GLY A 107 -9.66 4.11 -3.88
C GLY A 107 -10.51 2.86 -4.18
N LEU A 108 -11.11 2.28 -3.13
CA LEU A 108 -12.06 1.17 -3.23
C LEU A 108 -13.54 1.60 -3.13
N GLY A 109 -13.81 2.91 -2.98
CA GLY A 109 -15.16 3.47 -2.84
C GLY A 109 -15.58 3.79 -1.39
N GLY A 110 -14.73 3.49 -0.40
CA GLY A 110 -14.95 3.82 1.01
C GLY A 110 -14.47 5.23 1.40
N GLU A 111 -14.58 5.54 2.70
CA GLU A 111 -14.16 6.83 3.26
C GLU A 111 -12.64 7.07 3.13
N LYS A 112 -12.28 8.30 2.76
CA LYS A 112 -10.89 8.75 2.66
C LYS A 112 -10.33 9.10 4.04
N ARG A 113 -9.37 8.30 4.49
CA ARG A 113 -8.69 8.38 5.80
C ARG A 113 -7.25 8.94 5.74
N ILE A 114 -6.65 9.00 4.54
CA ILE A 114 -5.36 9.68 4.31
C ILE A 114 -5.52 10.88 3.36
N ALA A 115 -4.70 11.90 3.58
CA ALA A 115 -4.62 13.05 2.69
C ALA A 115 -4.23 12.62 1.25
N ALA A 116 -4.70 13.40 0.27
CA ALA A 116 -4.21 13.24 -1.10
C ALA A 116 -2.72 13.56 -1.16
N ARG A 117 -2.00 12.98 -2.14
CA ARG A 117 -0.62 13.38 -2.42
C ARG A 117 -0.59 14.89 -2.66
N HIS A 118 0.45 15.56 -2.14
CA HIS A 118 0.65 17.01 -2.28
C HIS A 118 0.59 17.48 -3.74
N ASP A 119 1.07 16.64 -4.68
CA ASP A 119 0.88 16.85 -6.11
C ASP A 119 0.44 15.54 -6.77
N ARG A 120 -0.88 15.38 -6.97
CA ARG A 120 -1.48 14.20 -7.61
C ARG A 120 -0.95 14.01 -9.03
N ASP A 121 -0.68 15.11 -9.72
CA ASP A 121 -0.41 15.13 -11.16
C ASP A 121 1.10 15.22 -11.44
N TYR A 122 1.95 15.15 -10.40
CA TYR A 122 3.42 15.21 -10.50
C TYR A 122 3.99 14.26 -11.55
N PHE A 123 3.60 12.97 -11.49
CA PHE A 123 4.08 11.96 -12.44
C PHE A 123 3.53 12.18 -13.85
N ASP A 124 2.34 12.73 -14.00
CA ASP A 124 1.78 13.04 -15.32
C ASP A 124 2.52 14.22 -15.95
N ARG A 125 2.93 15.20 -15.15
CA ARG A 125 3.83 16.29 -15.60
C ARG A 125 5.22 15.77 -15.97
N VAL A 126 5.81 14.88 -15.17
CA VAL A 126 7.10 14.24 -15.50
C VAL A 126 7.00 13.48 -16.83
N ARG A 127 5.93 12.71 -17.04
CA ARG A 127 5.69 12.01 -18.33
C ARG A 127 5.46 12.97 -19.48
N ALA A 128 4.73 14.06 -19.27
CA ALA A 128 4.53 15.08 -20.30
C ALA A 128 5.85 15.71 -20.71
N PHE A 129 6.74 15.99 -19.75
CA PHE A 129 8.07 16.53 -20.02
C PHE A 129 8.98 15.51 -20.73
N ALA A 130 8.97 14.25 -20.29
CA ALA A 130 9.72 13.17 -20.93
C ALA A 130 9.36 13.02 -22.42
N LYS A 131 8.06 13.13 -22.77
CA LYS A 131 7.58 13.11 -24.15
C LYS A 131 8.07 14.26 -25.03
N LEU A 132 8.54 15.37 -24.44
CA LEU A 132 9.10 16.49 -25.19
C LEU A 132 10.60 16.34 -25.45
N GLN A 133 11.30 15.54 -24.65
CA GLN A 133 12.77 15.46 -24.67
C GLN A 133 13.31 14.12 -25.17
N LEU A 134 12.52 13.05 -25.07
CA LEU A 134 12.93 11.70 -25.46
C LEU A 134 12.40 11.36 -26.85
N THR A 135 13.18 10.58 -27.58
CA THR A 135 12.75 9.95 -28.84
C THR A 135 11.67 8.89 -28.58
N GLU A 136 10.93 8.49 -29.62
CA GLU A 136 9.90 7.45 -29.47
C GLU A 136 10.48 6.11 -28.97
N ASP A 137 11.70 5.77 -29.40
CA ASP A 137 12.40 4.56 -28.99
C ASP A 137 12.81 4.62 -27.50
N GLU A 138 13.35 5.75 -27.03
CA GLU A 138 13.69 5.96 -25.62
C GLU A 138 12.45 5.94 -24.71
N ILE A 139 11.33 6.52 -25.16
CA ILE A 139 10.07 6.48 -24.43
C ILE A 139 9.59 5.03 -24.29
N LYS A 140 9.67 4.24 -25.38
CA LYS A 140 9.23 2.84 -25.37
C LYS A 140 10.08 1.96 -24.44
N ASP A 141 11.37 2.26 -24.33
CA ASP A 141 12.28 1.47 -23.52
C ASP A 141 12.23 1.87 -22.03
N TRP A 142 11.97 3.14 -21.71
CA TRP A 142 12.13 3.67 -20.35
C TRP A 142 10.82 4.01 -19.62
N MET A 143 9.67 4.06 -20.30
CA MET A 143 8.36 4.43 -19.71
C MET A 143 7.31 3.32 -19.76
#